data_AF-A0A4P1RWN9-F1
#
_entry.id   AF-A0A4P1RWN9-F1
#
_cell.length_a   1.000
_cell.length_b   1.000
_cell.length_c   1.000
_cell.angle_alpha   90.00
_cell.angle_beta   90.00
_cell.angle_gamma   90.00
#
_symmetry.space_group_name_H-M   'P 1'
#
loop_
_entity.id
_entity.type
_entity.pdbx_description
1 polymer ?
#
loop_
_entity_poly.entity_id
_entity_poly.type
_entity_poly.pdbx_seq_one_letter_code
_entity_poly.pdbx_strand_id
1 'polypeptide(L)'
;MAKTVVQEFTKGLWDEIPPFRLVLGLCPTLAVTKTVENGVGMGVALTFVLVCSNVFISLFKDMIPKRVRIACYIVVIATFVTVVELLMQAFTYPLFLKLGIFIPLIVVNCIVLGRAEAFAAKNNIGRSFLDGLGIGIGYTLALGVLAAIREVFGSGTFT
;
A
#
# COMPACT_ATOMS: atom_id res chain seq x y z
N MET A 1 -17.95 -3.57 19.82
CA MET A 1 -18.65 -4.73 19.23
C MET A 1 -17.64 -5.57 18.46
N ALA A 2 -17.48 -6.83 18.84
CA ALA A 2 -16.54 -7.77 18.24
C ALA A 2 -16.97 -8.08 16.79
N LYS A 3 -16.27 -7.52 15.80
CA LYS A 3 -16.35 -7.97 14.42
C LYS A 3 -15.23 -8.96 14.16
N THR A 4 -15.62 -10.17 13.73
CA THR A 4 -14.80 -11.34 13.46
C THR A 4 -13.65 -11.04 12.51
N VAL A 5 -12.53 -11.73 12.70
CA VAL A 5 -11.29 -11.77 11.88
C VAL A 5 -11.56 -11.76 10.37
N VAL A 6 -12.65 -12.41 9.94
CA VAL A 6 -13.13 -12.49 8.55
C VAL A 6 -13.74 -11.18 8.05
N GLN A 7 -14.41 -10.39 8.91
CA GLN A 7 -14.98 -9.09 8.53
C GLN A 7 -13.93 -7.98 8.36
N GLU A 8 -12.78 -8.04 9.02
CA GLU A 8 -11.67 -7.10 8.73
C GLU A 8 -11.03 -7.41 7.36
N PHE A 9 -10.87 -8.69 7.03
CA PHE A 9 -10.35 -9.11 5.72
C PHE A 9 -11.33 -8.82 4.58
N THR A 10 -12.63 -9.08 4.78
CA THR A 10 -13.69 -8.81 3.78
C THR A 10 -14.01 -7.32 3.62
N LYS A 11 -13.71 -6.48 4.63
CA LYS A 11 -13.88 -5.02 4.52
C LYS A 11 -12.99 -4.39 3.45
N GLY A 12 -11.72 -4.78 3.38
CA GLY A 12 -10.77 -4.26 2.38
C GLY A 12 -11.10 -4.70 0.95
N LEU A 13 -11.84 -5.80 0.79
CA LEU A 13 -12.17 -6.37 -0.52
C LEU A 13 -13.49 -5.85 -1.12
N TRP A 14 -14.48 -5.47 -0.29
CA TRP A 14 -15.83 -5.08 -0.80
C TRP A 14 -16.43 -3.81 -0.17
N ASP A 15 -16.14 -3.47 1.09
CA ASP A 15 -16.82 -2.35 1.79
C ASP A 15 -15.95 -1.07 1.85
N GLU A 16 -14.62 -1.16 1.82
CA GLU A 16 -13.71 -0.01 1.81
C GLU A 16 -12.69 -0.13 0.67
N ILE A 17 -13.16 -0.10 -0.58
CA ILE A 17 -12.24 0.03 -1.72
C ILE A 17 -11.41 1.31 -1.54
N PRO A 18 -10.08 1.22 -1.35
CA PRO A 18 -9.30 2.35 -0.88
C PRO A 18 -9.30 3.56 -1.83
N PRO A 19 -9.16 3.39 -3.17
CA PRO A 19 -9.19 4.55 -4.07
C PRO A 19 -10.60 5.06 -4.39
N PHE A 20 -11.64 4.22 -4.38
CA PHE A 20 -13.00 4.63 -4.77
C PHE A 20 -13.87 5.13 -3.61
N ARG A 21 -13.66 4.65 -2.38
CA ARG A 21 -14.46 5.06 -1.21
C ARG A 21 -13.70 5.95 -0.23
N LEU A 22 -12.38 5.75 -0.08
CA LEU A 22 -11.54 6.56 0.81
C LEU A 22 -10.89 7.77 0.11
N VAL A 23 -10.80 7.76 -1.23
CA VAL A 23 -10.14 8.83 -2.02
C VAL A 23 -8.70 9.08 -1.55
N LEU A 24 -8.00 8.02 -1.08
CA LEU A 24 -6.61 8.06 -0.63
C LEU A 24 -5.72 7.27 -1.58
N GLY A 25 -4.46 7.70 -1.73
CA GLY A 25 -3.48 7.03 -2.59
C GLY A 25 -3.63 7.34 -4.08
N LEU A 26 -4.30 8.44 -4.43
CA LEU A 26 -4.54 8.80 -5.83
C LEU A 26 -3.26 9.13 -6.61
N CYS A 27 -2.26 9.72 -5.95
CA CYS A 27 -1.02 10.17 -6.59
C CYS A 27 -0.31 9.04 -7.37
N PRO A 28 -0.02 7.87 -6.77
CA PRO A 28 0.51 6.75 -7.52
C PRO A 28 -0.50 6.15 -8.49
N THR A 29 -1.80 6.10 -8.17
CA THR A 29 -2.80 5.52 -9.09
C THR A 29 -2.84 6.25 -10.44
N LEU A 30 -2.67 7.57 -10.48
CA LEU A 30 -2.67 8.32 -11.73
C LEU A 30 -1.36 8.18 -12.51
N ALA A 31 -0.24 7.92 -11.81
CA ALA A 31 1.09 7.85 -12.41
C ALA A 31 1.38 6.48 -13.06
N VAL A 32 1.02 5.37 -12.41
CA VAL A 32 1.41 4.02 -12.86
C VAL A 32 0.31 3.20 -13.55
N THR A 33 -0.92 3.69 -13.66
CA THR A 33 -2.03 2.97 -14.37
C THR A 33 -1.95 3.05 -15.90
N LYS A 34 -0.74 3.22 -16.45
CA LYS A 34 -0.51 3.22 -17.91
C LYS A 34 -0.41 1.81 -18.49
N THR A 35 0.14 0.87 -17.72
CA THR A 35 0.20 -0.56 -18.08
C THR A 35 -0.20 -1.41 -16.88
N VAL A 36 -0.80 -2.58 -17.13
CA VAL A 36 -1.24 -3.52 -16.09
C VAL A 36 -0.04 -4.03 -15.30
N GLU A 37 1.08 -4.37 -15.94
CA GLU A 37 2.30 -4.84 -15.28
C GLU A 37 2.82 -3.83 -14.23
N ASN A 38 2.84 -2.53 -14.55
CA ASN A 38 3.33 -1.50 -13.64
C ASN A 38 2.32 -1.23 -12.51
N GLY A 39 1.03 -1.24 -12.80
CA GLY A 39 -0.03 -1.05 -11.81
C GLY A 39 -0.05 -2.17 -10.78
N VAL A 40 0.02 -3.43 -11.23
CA VAL A 40 0.07 -4.60 -10.34
C VAL A 40 1.40 -4.63 -9.57
N GLY A 41 2.52 -4.38 -10.23
CA GLY A 41 3.84 -4.33 -9.59
C GLY A 41 3.91 -3.31 -8.46
N MET A 42 3.45 -2.07 -8.69
CA MET A 42 3.42 -1.04 -7.65
C MET A 42 2.45 -1.39 -6.53
N GLY A 43 1.28 -1.95 -6.88
CA GLY A 43 0.30 -2.38 -5.89
C GLY A 43 0.88 -3.44 -4.95
N VAL A 44 1.51 -4.49 -5.50
CA VAL A 44 2.08 -5.59 -4.72
C VAL A 44 3.19 -5.08 -3.80
N ALA A 45 4.09 -4.24 -4.32
CA ALA A 45 5.12 -3.58 -3.52
C ALA A 45 4.50 -2.80 -2.35
N LEU A 46 3.44 -2.03 -2.61
CA LEU A 46 2.74 -1.29 -1.55
C LEU A 46 2.08 -2.21 -0.53
N THR A 47 1.46 -3.32 -0.94
CA THR A 47 0.85 -4.27 0.00
C THR A 47 1.87 -4.81 1.00
N PHE A 48 3.06 -5.17 0.50
CA PHE A 48 4.14 -5.69 1.32
C PHE A 48 4.62 -4.64 2.33
N VAL A 49 4.91 -3.42 1.86
CA VAL A 49 5.32 -2.30 2.74
C VAL A 49 4.24 -1.99 3.78
N LEU A 50 2.97 -1.97 3.38
CA LEU A 50 1.86 -1.59 4.25
C LEU A 50 1.63 -2.65 5.35
N VAL A 51 1.75 -3.93 5.03
CA VAL A 51 1.67 -5.02 6.00
C VAL A 51 2.85 -4.96 6.98
N CYS A 52 4.09 -4.88 6.49
CA CYS A 52 5.28 -4.85 7.33
C CYS A 52 5.32 -3.61 8.23
N SER A 53 5.02 -2.43 7.69
CA SER A 53 5.01 -1.18 8.46
C SER A 53 3.90 -1.17 9.52
N ASN A 54 2.68 -1.64 9.22
CA ASN A 54 1.60 -1.71 10.21
C ASN A 54 1.91 -2.66 11.37
N VAL A 55 2.52 -3.81 11.09
CA VAL A 55 2.95 -4.75 12.14
C VAL A 55 4.02 -4.12 13.02
N PHE A 56 5.03 -3.48 12.41
CA PHE A 56 6.13 -2.89 13.14
C PHE A 56 5.68 -1.69 14.00
N ILE A 57 4.84 -0.82 13.44
CA ILE A 57 4.28 0.34 14.15
C ILE A 57 3.38 -0.10 15.31
N SER A 58 2.60 -1.17 15.13
CA SER A 58 1.76 -1.74 16.19
C SER A 58 2.57 -2.30 17.37
N LEU A 59 3.82 -2.70 17.14
CA LEU A 59 4.74 -3.18 18.18
C LEU A 59 5.41 -2.01 18.92
N PHE A 60 5.80 -0.96 18.19
CA PHE A 60 6.53 0.19 18.73
C PHE A 60 5.64 1.35 19.22
N LYS A 61 4.31 1.19 19.16
CA LYS A 61 3.34 2.26 19.48
C LYS A 61 3.49 2.89 20.87
N ASP A 62 3.91 2.12 21.87
CA ASP A 62 4.04 2.58 23.26
C ASP A 62 5.27 3.44 23.51
N MET A 63 6.30 3.35 22.64
CA MET A 63 7.52 4.17 22.75
C MET A 63 7.44 5.50 21.98
N ILE A 64 6.39 5.76 21.19
CA ILE A 64 6.34 6.90 20.26
C ILE A 64 5.60 8.10 20.89
N PRO A 65 6.29 9.23 21.18
CA PRO A 65 5.64 10.42 21.70
C PRO A 65 4.75 11.10 20.66
N LYS A 66 3.57 11.55 21.09
CA LYS A 66 2.50 12.08 20.22
C LYS A 66 2.93 13.26 19.33
N ARG A 67 3.92 14.06 19.74
CA ARG A 67 4.40 15.24 18.97
C ARG A 67 5.15 14.87 17.68
N VAL A 68 5.82 13.72 17.63
CA VAL A 68 6.72 13.33 16.52
C VAL A 68 6.28 12.05 15.81
N ARG A 69 5.03 11.63 16.06
CA ARG A 69 4.48 10.36 15.56
C ARG A 69 4.56 10.22 14.04
N ILE A 70 4.10 11.24 13.31
CA ILE A 70 4.05 11.21 11.83
C ILE A 70 5.46 11.03 11.25
N ALA A 71 6.45 11.75 11.81
CA ALA A 71 7.84 11.63 11.39
C ALA A 71 8.40 10.22 11.65
N CYS A 72 8.16 9.63 12.82
CA CYS A 72 8.57 8.26 13.11
C CYS A 72 7.93 7.25 12.14
N TYR A 73 6.63 7.39 11.82
CA TYR A 73 5.96 6.48 10.88
C TYR A 73 6.57 6.56 9.49
N ILE A 74 6.85 7.76 8.98
CA ILE A 74 7.49 7.95 7.68
C ILE A 74 8.87 7.31 7.64
N VAL A 75 9.68 7.42 8.71
CA VAL A 75 11.00 6.78 8.78
C VAL A 75 10.87 5.25 8.75
N VAL A 76 9.93 4.67 9.49
CA VAL A 76 9.69 3.22 9.48
C VAL A 76 9.22 2.75 8.10
N ILE A 77 8.32 3.50 7.45
CA ILE A 77 7.87 3.17 6.09
C ILE A 77 9.04 3.28 5.11
N ALA A 78 9.85 4.33 5.20
CA ALA A 78 10.99 4.56 4.31
C ALA A 78 12.01 3.42 4.37
N THR A 79 12.33 2.90 5.55
CA THR A 79 13.27 1.76 5.66
C THR A 79 12.73 0.52 4.96
N PHE A 80 11.44 0.21 5.10
CA PHE A 80 10.83 -0.91 4.38
C PHE A 80 10.77 -0.67 2.86
N VAL A 81 10.49 0.57 2.43
CA VAL A 81 10.50 0.92 1.01
C VAL A 81 11.90 0.76 0.42
N THR A 82 12.96 1.16 1.12
CA THR A 82 14.35 0.94 0.67
C THR A 82 14.69 -0.54 0.56
N VAL A 83 14.20 -1.39 1.47
CA VAL A 83 14.37 -2.85 1.34
C VAL A 83 13.69 -3.37 0.08
N VAL A 84 12.48 -2.90 -0.23
CA VAL A 84 11.76 -3.26 -1.46
C VAL A 84 12.48 -2.75 -2.71
N GLU A 85 13.06 -1.56 -2.66
CA GLU A 85 13.86 -0.98 -3.74
C GLU A 85 15.06 -1.89 -4.09
N LEU A 86 15.82 -2.29 -3.08
CA LEU A 86 16.97 -3.20 -3.23
C LEU A 86 16.53 -4.58 -3.73
N LEU A 87 15.41 -5.12 -3.23
CA LEU A 87 14.85 -6.39 -3.70
C LEU A 87 14.40 -6.32 -5.17
N MET A 88 13.75 -5.23 -5.58
CA MET A 88 13.34 -5.03 -6.97
C MET A 88 14.54 -4.93 -7.91
N GLN A 89 15.62 -4.27 -7.48
CA GLN A 89 16.86 -4.21 -8.27
C GLN A 89 17.51 -5.59 -8.44
N ALA A 90 17.38 -6.47 -7.44
CA ALA A 90 17.95 -7.82 -7.46
C ALA A 90 17.11 -8.83 -8.27
N PHE A 91 15.78 -8.82 -8.14
CA PHE A 91 14.90 -9.81 -8.74
C PHE A 91 14.22 -9.35 -10.05
N THR A 92 13.90 -8.06 -10.17
CA THR A 92 13.06 -7.54 -11.27
C THR A 92 13.60 -6.22 -11.83
N TYR A 93 14.81 -6.28 -12.40
CA TYR A 93 15.46 -5.15 -13.08
C TYR A 93 14.60 -4.43 -14.15
N PRO A 94 13.82 -5.13 -15.02
CA PRO A 94 13.00 -4.43 -16.01
C PRO A 94 11.89 -3.58 -15.38
N LEU A 95 11.33 -4.03 -14.25
CA LEU A 95 10.30 -3.30 -13.53
C LEU A 95 10.91 -2.14 -12.74
N PHE A 96 12.12 -2.32 -12.19
CA PHE A 96 12.87 -1.26 -11.53
C PHE A 96 13.19 -0.09 -12.47
N LEU A 97 13.55 -0.33 -13.74
CA LEU A 97 13.80 0.74 -14.72
C LEU A 97 12.56 1.61 -14.99
N LYS A 98 11.35 1.07 -14.80
CA LYS A 98 10.09 1.82 -14.99
C LYS A 98 9.59 2.45 -13.69
N LEU A 99 9.70 1.71 -12.58
CA LEU A 99 9.13 2.07 -11.28
C LEU A 99 10.11 2.80 -10.36
N GLY A 100 11.41 2.83 -10.69
CA GLY A 100 12.52 3.44 -9.93
C GLY A 100 12.16 4.80 -9.33
N ILE A 101 11.63 5.68 -10.17
CA ILE A 101 11.28 7.07 -9.82
C ILE A 101 10.01 7.13 -8.96
N PHE A 102 9.17 6.10 -9.02
CA PHE A 102 7.89 6.02 -8.31
C PHE A 102 7.96 5.31 -6.95
N ILE A 103 9.07 4.63 -6.63
CA ILE A 103 9.26 3.98 -5.32
C ILE A 103 9.20 4.97 -4.14
N PRO A 104 9.80 6.18 -4.22
CA PRO A 104 9.63 7.20 -3.18
C PRO A 104 8.17 7.64 -2.97
N LEU A 105 7.30 7.54 -3.99
CA LEU A 105 5.87 7.84 -3.85
C LEU A 105 5.14 6.84 -2.92
N ILE A 106 5.73 5.66 -2.67
CA ILE A 106 5.19 4.70 -1.70
C ILE A 106 5.34 5.24 -0.28
N VAL A 107 6.46 5.89 0.03
CA VAL A 107 6.75 6.47 1.36
C VAL A 107 5.73 7.53 1.75
N VAL A 108 5.42 8.41 0.80
CA VAL A 108 4.45 9.52 1.00
C VAL A 108 3.02 9.14 0.64
N ASN A 109 2.74 7.85 0.45
CA ASN A 109 1.39 7.42 0.12
C ASN A 109 0.45 7.61 1.31
N CYS A 110 -0.59 8.42 1.10
CA CYS A 110 -1.60 8.73 2.10
C CYS A 110 -2.33 7.49 2.64
N ILE A 111 -2.40 6.39 1.86
CA ILE A 111 -3.00 5.14 2.32
C ILE A 111 -2.15 4.48 3.41
N VAL A 112 -0.82 4.45 3.23
CA VAL A 112 0.10 3.79 4.17
C VAL A 112 0.14 4.60 5.47
N LEU A 113 0.30 5.91 5.36
CA LEU A 113 0.30 6.79 6.53
C LEU A 113 -1.05 6.82 7.26
N GLY A 114 -2.15 6.89 6.50
CA GLY A 114 -3.50 6.94 7.06
C GLY A 114 -3.87 5.67 7.83
N ARG A 115 -3.47 4.49 7.35
CA ARG A 115 -3.71 3.22 8.08
C ARG A 115 -2.77 3.06 9.28
N ALA A 116 -1.51 3.48 9.15
CA ALA A 116 -0.58 3.48 10.27
C ALA A 116 -1.10 4.33 11.44
N GLU A 117 -1.65 5.50 11.18
CA GLU A 117 -2.19 6.40 12.21
C GLU A 117 -3.56 5.95 12.75
N ALA A 118 -4.50 5.59 11.87
CA ALA A 118 -5.87 5.30 12.29
C ALA A 118 -6.01 3.91 12.94
N PHE A 119 -5.20 2.93 12.51
CA PHE A 119 -5.40 1.53 12.86
C PHE A 119 -4.21 0.94 13.64
N ALA A 120 -2.97 1.04 13.12
CA ALA A 120 -1.81 0.42 13.75
C ALA A 120 -1.47 1.03 15.12
N ALA A 121 -1.71 2.33 15.29
CA ALA A 121 -1.51 3.02 16.58
C ALA A 121 -2.50 2.61 17.68
N LYS A 122 -3.62 1.95 17.35
CA LYS A 122 -4.73 1.67 18.27
C LYS A 122 -5.05 0.19 18.45
N ASN A 123 -4.60 -0.69 17.55
CA ASN A 123 -4.93 -2.12 17.56
C ASN A 123 -3.74 -3.03 17.93
N ASN A 124 -4.00 -4.34 17.99
CA ASN A 124 -3.01 -5.38 18.23
C ASN A 124 -2.41 -5.91 16.91
N ILE A 125 -1.21 -6.47 16.99
CA ILE A 125 -0.37 -6.92 15.87
C ILE A 125 -1.16 -7.75 14.85
N GLY A 126 -1.94 -8.74 15.32
CA GLY A 126 -2.72 -9.63 14.44
C GLY A 126 -3.83 -8.92 13.66
N ARG A 127 -4.46 -7.89 14.24
CA ARG A 127 -5.49 -7.09 13.55
C ARG A 127 -4.84 -6.14 12.55
N SER A 128 -3.74 -5.51 12.93
CA SER A 128 -2.97 -4.61 12.06
C SER A 128 -2.42 -5.32 10.81
N PHE A 129 -2.06 -6.60 10.94
CA PHE A 129 -1.65 -7.44 9.81
C PHE A 129 -2.80 -7.72 8.84
N LEU A 130 -3.97 -8.11 9.35
CA LEU A 130 -5.16 -8.40 8.55
C LEU A 130 -5.70 -7.15 7.84
N ASP A 131 -5.68 -6.01 8.54
CA ASP A 131 -6.02 -4.71 7.95
C ASP A 131 -5.09 -4.37 6.78
N GLY A 132 -3.78 -4.60 6.99
CA GLY A 132 -2.79 -4.31 5.97
C GLY A 132 -2.94 -5.18 4.73
N LEU A 133 -3.22 -6.47 4.91
CA LEU A 133 -3.49 -7.39 3.81
C LEU A 133 -4.78 -7.02 3.07
N GLY A 134 -5.88 -6.78 3.80
CA GLY A 134 -7.16 -6.47 3.17
C GLY A 134 -7.10 -5.19 2.33
N ILE A 135 -6.46 -4.14 2.84
CA ILE A 135 -6.37 -2.84 2.15
C ILE A 135 -5.33 -2.86 1.04
N GLY A 136 -4.21 -3.56 1.25
CA GLY A 136 -3.23 -3.78 0.20
C GLY A 136 -3.84 -4.52 -0.99
N ILE A 137 -4.57 -5.62 -0.74
CA ILE A 137 -5.24 -6.40 -1.78
C ILE A 137 -6.33 -5.56 -2.47
N GLY A 138 -7.10 -4.78 -1.72
CA GLY A 138 -8.07 -3.85 -2.31
C GLY A 138 -7.41 -2.79 -3.21
N TYR A 139 -6.24 -2.28 -2.82
CA TYR A 139 -5.49 -1.30 -3.59
C TYR A 139 -4.86 -1.89 -4.86
N THR A 140 -4.29 -3.10 -4.79
CA THR A 140 -3.77 -3.82 -5.97
C THR A 140 -4.87 -4.14 -6.98
N LEU A 141 -6.02 -4.64 -6.53
CA LEU A 141 -7.14 -4.94 -7.41
C LEU A 141 -7.67 -3.67 -8.08
N ALA A 142 -7.81 -2.58 -7.33
CA ALA A 142 -8.26 -1.31 -7.90
C ALA A 142 -7.27 -0.74 -8.93
N LEU A 143 -5.95 -0.84 -8.68
CA LEU A 143 -4.93 -0.48 -9.66
C LEU A 143 -4.99 -1.38 -10.90
N GLY A 144 -5.14 -2.68 -10.72
CA GLY A 144 -5.26 -3.64 -11.83
C GLY A 144 -6.46 -3.33 -12.73
N VAL A 145 -7.63 -3.06 -12.14
CA VAL A 145 -8.83 -2.68 -12.90
C VAL A 145 -8.66 -1.34 -13.61
N LEU A 146 -8.12 -0.32 -12.93
CA LEU A 146 -7.89 0.99 -13.55
C LEU A 146 -6.84 0.95 -14.66
N ALA A 147 -5.76 0.18 -14.48
CA ALA A 147 -4.76 -0.03 -15.50
C ALA A 147 -5.33 -0.79 -16.70
N ALA A 148 -6.11 -1.86 -16.46
CA ALA A 148 -6.76 -2.60 -17.53
C ALA A 148 -7.72 -1.74 -18.35
N ILE A 149 -8.56 -0.91 -17.71
CA ILE A 149 -9.44 0.02 -18.42
C ILE A 149 -8.62 1.03 -19.23
N ARG A 150 -7.57 1.62 -18.63
CA ARG A 150 -6.73 2.62 -19.32
C ARG A 150 -5.93 2.04 -20.48
N GLU A 151 -5.46 0.81 -20.36
CA GLU A 151 -4.67 0.16 -21.39
C GLU A 151 -5.53 -0.31 -22.56
N VAL A 152 -6.73 -0.85 -22.28
CA VAL A 152 -7.72 -1.21 -23.29
C VAL A 152 -8.16 0.02 -24.10
N PHE A 153 -8.46 1.14 -23.44
CA PHE A 153 -8.88 2.37 -24.12
C PHE A 153 -7.71 3.17 -24.74
N GLY A 154 -6.48 2.99 -24.25
CA GLY A 154 -5.32 3.77 -24.68
C GLY A 154 -4.47 3.09 -25.76
N SER A 155 -4.20 1.79 -25.64
CA SER A 155 -3.23 1.06 -26.45
C SER A 155 -3.82 -0.15 -27.20
N GLY A 156 -5.08 -0.52 -26.93
CA GLY A 156 -5.79 -1.59 -27.65
C GLY A 156 -5.15 -2.98 -27.55
N THR A 157 -4.21 -3.18 -26.62
CA THR A 157 -3.44 -4.42 -26.41
C THR A 157 -3.46 -4.77 -24.92
N PHE A 158 -3.41 -6.06 -24.56
CA PHE A 158 -3.19 -6.52 -23.19
C PHE A 158 -1.71 -6.86 -23.01
N THR A 159 -0.97 -6.09 -22.21
CA THR A 159 0.37 -6.45 -21.71
C THR A 159 0.44 -6.17 -20.20
#